data_AF-A0A3L6QR78-F1
#
_entry.id   AF-A0A3L6QR78-F1
#
_cell.length_a   1.000
_cell.length_b   1.000
_cell.length_c   1.000
_cell.angle_alpha   90.00
_cell.angle_beta   90.00
_cell.angle_gamma   90.00
#
_symmetry.space_group_name_H-M   'P 1'
#
loop_
_entity.id
_entity.type
_entity.pdbx_description
1 polymer ?
#
loop_
_entity_poly.entity_id
_entity_poly.type
_entity_poly.pdbx_seq_one_letter_code
_entity_poly.pdbx_strand_id
1 'polypeptide(L)'
;MLAALEERLDAEIDEAHSLLAQNQRLAATHVALVQEVAAARHELGHTARALASAQEEGDLRLREVYERSMKMEAELRAVHEMRAELAQVRLDIQNLGAARQELMGQVQGLTQDLACSAEDLQKVSALKAEIQEIKHETQHLRSGIELEKKGYAESYEQGQEMQKNLISVASEVEKLRAEVANAENRSRAVMSAGNQGYVGSYGNPKGNFAPNPYNTGYSMNQANAVDSASQYGPGATHASWGAYDMQRASGRR
;
A
#
# COMPACT_ATOMS: atom_id res chain seq x y z
N MET A 1 -39.77 -1.40 -153.81
CA MET A 1 -38.38 -1.70 -153.42
C MET A 1 -37.73 -0.51 -152.71
N LEU A 2 -37.79 0.71 -153.25
CA LEU A 2 -37.24 1.92 -152.59
C LEU A 2 -37.87 2.23 -151.21
N ALA A 3 -39.20 2.33 -151.12
CA ALA A 3 -39.89 2.64 -149.86
C ALA A 3 -39.61 1.64 -148.70
N ALA A 4 -39.46 0.35 -149.02
CA ALA A 4 -39.16 -0.68 -148.01
C ALA A 4 -37.69 -0.66 -147.54
N LEU A 5 -36.78 -0.11 -148.35
CA LEU A 5 -35.39 0.10 -147.96
C LEU A 5 -35.24 1.38 -147.12
N GLU A 6 -36.00 2.43 -147.43
CA GLU A 6 -36.07 3.66 -146.63
C GLU A 6 -36.63 3.38 -145.24
N GLU A 7 -37.75 2.66 -145.12
CA GLU A 7 -38.34 2.28 -143.83
C GLU A 7 -37.39 1.43 -142.96
N ARG A 8 -36.61 0.54 -143.59
CA ARG A 8 -35.58 -0.25 -142.89
C ARG A 8 -34.40 0.63 -142.44
N LEU A 9 -33.98 1.58 -143.25
CA LEU A 9 -32.92 2.53 -142.90
C LEU A 9 -33.35 3.41 -141.72
N ASP A 10 -34.59 3.89 -141.73
CA ASP A 10 -35.16 4.69 -140.63
C ASP A 10 -35.24 3.87 -139.33
N ALA A 11 -35.66 2.60 -139.41
CA ALA A 11 -35.66 1.71 -138.25
C ALA A 11 -34.24 1.44 -137.70
N GLU A 12 -33.25 1.26 -138.56
CA GLU A 12 -31.84 1.10 -138.16
C GLU A 12 -31.27 2.39 -137.53
N ILE A 13 -31.69 3.57 -138.00
CA ILE A 13 -31.33 4.87 -137.41
C ILE A 13 -31.95 5.06 -136.02
N ASP A 14 -33.24 4.74 -135.86
CA ASP A 14 -33.94 4.81 -134.57
C ASP A 14 -33.34 3.84 -133.55
N GLU A 15 -32.97 2.63 -133.99
CA GLU A 15 -32.25 1.67 -133.15
C GLU A 15 -30.87 2.20 -132.73
N ALA A 16 -30.11 2.80 -133.66
CA ALA A 16 -28.81 3.41 -133.34
C ALA A 16 -28.94 4.57 -132.33
N HIS A 17 -29.96 5.42 -132.46
CA HIS A 17 -30.23 6.49 -131.48
C HIS A 17 -30.64 5.93 -130.11
N SER A 18 -31.47 4.88 -130.07
CA SER A 18 -31.86 4.21 -128.84
C SER A 18 -30.65 3.61 -128.12
N LEU A 19 -29.78 2.91 -128.86
CA LEU A 19 -28.53 2.36 -128.32
C LEU A 19 -27.58 3.45 -127.81
N LEU A 20 -27.46 4.57 -128.53
CA LEU A 20 -26.65 5.70 -128.11
C LEU A 20 -27.17 6.33 -126.81
N ALA A 21 -28.49 6.52 -126.69
CA ALA A 21 -29.12 7.01 -125.46
C ALA A 21 -28.91 6.04 -124.29
N GLN A 22 -29.04 4.74 -124.52
CA GLN A 22 -28.75 3.71 -123.52
C GLN A 22 -27.28 3.72 -123.10
N ASN A 23 -26.34 3.87 -124.05
CA ASN A 23 -24.92 3.94 -123.77
C ASN A 23 -24.56 5.19 -122.94
N GLN A 24 -25.12 6.35 -123.27
CA GLN A 24 -24.96 7.57 -122.49
C GLN A 24 -25.50 7.42 -121.06
N ARG A 25 -26.67 6.79 -120.90
CA ARG A 25 -27.23 6.49 -119.57
C ARG A 25 -26.33 5.54 -118.79
N LEU A 26 -25.82 4.49 -119.43
CA LEU A 26 -24.88 3.55 -118.82
C LEU A 26 -23.59 4.27 -118.38
N ALA A 27 -23.01 5.10 -119.24
CA ALA A 27 -21.83 5.90 -118.92
C ALA A 27 -22.07 6.84 -117.72
N ALA A 28 -23.21 7.52 -117.66
CA ALA A 28 -23.59 8.37 -116.53
C ALA A 28 -23.70 7.56 -115.22
N THR A 29 -24.35 6.39 -115.25
CA THR A 29 -24.43 5.51 -114.07
C THR A 29 -23.07 4.97 -113.64
N HIS A 30 -22.19 4.65 -114.59
CA HIS A 30 -20.83 4.20 -114.28
C HIS A 30 -20.03 5.31 -113.58
N VAL A 31 -20.11 6.56 -114.06
CA VAL A 31 -19.45 7.70 -113.40
C VAL A 31 -20.01 7.92 -111.99
N ALA A 32 -21.32 7.84 -111.80
CA ALA A 32 -21.95 7.95 -110.49
C ALA A 32 -21.45 6.86 -109.53
N LEU A 33 -21.44 5.59 -109.96
CA LEU A 33 -20.93 4.48 -109.15
C LEU A 33 -19.44 4.63 -108.82
N VAL A 34 -18.62 5.13 -109.74
CA VAL A 34 -17.20 5.41 -109.47
C VAL A 34 -17.06 6.49 -108.40
N GLN A 35 -17.88 7.53 -108.44
CA GLN A 35 -17.89 8.59 -107.42
C GLN A 35 -18.38 8.05 -106.06
N GLU A 36 -19.42 7.24 -106.02
CA GLU A 36 -19.92 6.59 -104.80
C GLU A 36 -18.87 5.67 -104.18
N VAL A 37 -18.18 4.86 -104.99
CA VAL A 37 -17.08 4.01 -104.51
C VAL A 37 -15.92 4.85 -103.96
N ALA A 38 -15.60 5.98 -104.61
CA ALA A 38 -14.56 6.90 -104.12
C ALA A 38 -14.97 7.54 -102.77
N ALA A 39 -16.23 7.96 -102.63
CA ALA A 39 -16.77 8.50 -101.39
C ALA A 39 -16.76 7.46 -100.26
N ALA A 40 -17.26 6.25 -100.53
CA ALA A 40 -17.27 5.15 -99.55
C ALA A 40 -15.84 4.77 -99.10
N ARG A 41 -14.86 4.76 -100.01
CA ARG A 41 -13.45 4.53 -99.65
C ARG A 41 -12.89 5.63 -98.77
N HIS A 42 -13.24 6.89 -99.05
CA HIS A 42 -12.82 8.01 -98.22
C HIS A 42 -13.40 7.90 -96.81
N GLU A 43 -14.69 7.60 -96.69
CA GLU A 43 -15.36 7.40 -95.40
C GLU A 43 -14.78 6.22 -94.62
N LEU A 44 -14.52 5.08 -95.26
CA LEU A 44 -13.84 3.94 -94.64
C LEU A 44 -12.45 4.30 -94.12
N GLY A 45 -11.68 5.08 -94.90
CA GLY A 45 -10.37 5.56 -94.46
C GLY A 45 -10.45 6.57 -93.31
N HIS A 46 -11.53 7.35 -93.22
CA HIS A 46 -11.79 8.25 -92.10
C HIS A 46 -12.17 7.47 -90.84
N THR A 47 -13.12 6.54 -90.93
CA THR A 47 -13.56 5.72 -89.79
C THR A 47 -12.45 4.81 -89.27
N ALA A 48 -11.61 4.25 -90.15
CA ALA A 48 -10.45 3.46 -89.74
C ALA A 48 -9.44 4.26 -88.90
N ARG A 49 -9.17 5.52 -89.27
CA ARG A 49 -8.31 6.42 -88.48
C ARG A 49 -8.94 6.79 -87.14
N ALA A 50 -10.23 7.09 -87.13
CA ALA A 50 -10.97 7.37 -85.89
C ALA A 50 -10.96 6.16 -84.94
N LEU A 51 -11.11 4.94 -85.48
CA LEU A 51 -11.02 3.71 -84.71
C LEU A 51 -9.62 3.51 -84.11
N ALA A 52 -8.56 3.72 -84.90
CA ALA A 52 -7.18 3.60 -84.42
C ALA A 52 -6.90 4.61 -83.27
N SER A 53 -7.32 5.86 -83.43
CA SER A 53 -7.21 6.88 -82.37
C SER A 53 -7.97 6.48 -81.10
N ALA A 54 -9.19 5.95 -81.24
CA ALA A 54 -9.99 5.50 -80.11
C ALA A 54 -9.36 4.28 -79.40
N GLN A 55 -8.70 3.39 -80.14
CA GLN A 55 -7.95 2.27 -79.58
C GLN A 55 -6.74 2.75 -78.78
N GLU A 56 -5.93 3.66 -79.34
CA GLU A 56 -4.78 4.24 -78.63
C GLU A 56 -5.20 4.96 -77.34
N GLU A 57 -6.27 5.76 -77.39
CA GLU A 57 -6.85 6.38 -76.19
C GLU A 57 -7.32 5.35 -75.15
N GLY A 58 -7.94 4.25 -75.61
CA GLY A 58 -8.37 3.14 -74.77
C GLY A 58 -7.20 2.46 -74.06
N ASP A 59 -6.13 2.16 -74.80
CA ASP A 59 -4.91 1.52 -74.29
C ASP A 59 -4.19 2.42 -73.27
N LEU A 60 -4.13 3.73 -73.52
CA LEU A 60 -3.60 4.71 -72.56
C LEU A 60 -4.42 4.73 -71.27
N ARG A 61 -5.75 4.81 -71.38
CA ARG A 61 -6.64 4.80 -70.20
C ARG A 61 -6.53 3.50 -69.42
N LEU A 62 -6.45 2.36 -70.09
CA LEU A 62 -6.24 1.06 -69.45
C LEU A 62 -4.93 1.05 -68.66
N ARG A 63 -3.83 1.50 -69.29
CA ARG A 63 -2.52 1.58 -68.64
C ARG A 63 -2.55 2.44 -67.39
N GLU A 64 -3.15 3.63 -67.46
CA GLU A 64 -3.29 4.51 -66.30
C GLU A 64 -4.10 3.89 -65.17
N VAL A 65 -5.19 3.18 -65.49
CA VAL A 65 -6.01 2.50 -64.48
C VAL A 65 -5.23 1.36 -63.83
N TYR A 66 -4.45 0.60 -64.60
CA TYR A 66 -3.57 -0.44 -64.06
C TYR A 66 -2.49 0.13 -63.15
N GLU A 67 -1.82 1.22 -63.55
CA GLU A 67 -0.80 1.87 -62.72
C GLU A 67 -1.41 2.41 -61.41
N ARG A 68 -2.60 3.01 -61.48
CA ARG A 68 -3.36 3.45 -60.30
C ARG A 68 -3.74 2.27 -59.40
N SER A 69 -4.20 1.16 -59.97
CA SER A 69 -4.54 -0.06 -59.21
C SER A 69 -3.33 -0.62 -58.49
N MET A 70 -2.19 -0.73 -59.16
CA MET A 70 -0.94 -1.23 -58.58
C MET A 70 -0.44 -0.35 -57.43
N LYS A 71 -0.53 0.97 -57.59
CA LYS A 71 -0.20 1.92 -56.52
C LYS A 71 -1.12 1.74 -55.32
N MET A 72 -2.43 1.65 -55.55
CA MET A 72 -3.41 1.46 -54.48
C MET A 72 -3.23 0.12 -53.76
N GLU A 73 -2.89 -0.96 -54.46
CA GLU A 73 -2.54 -2.24 -53.85
C GLU A 73 -1.30 -2.14 -52.95
N ALA A 74 -0.27 -1.41 -53.37
CA ALA A 74 0.93 -1.19 -52.56
C ALA A 74 0.61 -0.39 -51.27
N GLU A 75 -0.18 0.67 -51.39
CA GLU A 75 -0.66 1.45 -50.24
C GLU A 75 -1.52 0.59 -49.30
N LEU A 76 -2.35 -0.29 -49.85
CA LEU A 76 -3.20 -1.19 -49.07
C LEU A 76 -2.38 -2.23 -48.29
N ARG A 77 -1.29 -2.77 -48.88
CA ARG A 77 -0.32 -3.61 -48.17
C ARG A 77 0.35 -2.86 -47.02
N ALA A 78 0.82 -1.63 -47.24
CA ALA A 78 1.42 -0.81 -46.19
C ALA A 78 0.43 -0.52 -45.05
N VAL A 79 -0.84 -0.23 -45.37
CA VAL A 79 -1.89 -0.05 -44.34
C VAL A 79 -2.13 -1.32 -43.55
N HIS A 80 -2.05 -2.51 -44.17
CA HIS A 80 -2.16 -3.77 -43.44
C HIS A 80 -1.00 -3.99 -42.47
N GLU A 81 0.23 -3.67 -42.87
CA GLU A 81 1.40 -3.73 -41.99
C GLU A 81 1.25 -2.77 -40.80
N MET A 82 0.86 -1.51 -41.05
CA MET A 82 0.58 -0.54 -39.99
C MET A 82 -0.53 -1.00 -39.03
N ARG A 83 -1.57 -1.69 -39.54
CA ARG A 83 -2.62 -2.27 -38.69
C ARG A 83 -2.10 -3.40 -37.81
N ALA A 84 -1.17 -4.21 -38.31
CA ALA A 84 -0.54 -5.26 -37.53
C ALA A 84 0.33 -4.66 -36.40
N GLU A 85 1.13 -3.64 -36.71
CA GLU A 85 1.90 -2.90 -35.70
C GLU A 85 0.99 -2.26 -34.64
N LEU A 86 -0.11 -1.62 -35.06
CA LEU A 86 -1.08 -1.05 -34.12
C LEU A 86 -1.71 -2.11 -33.21
N ALA A 87 -1.98 -3.31 -33.73
CA ALA A 87 -2.48 -4.42 -32.92
C ALA A 87 -1.43 -4.87 -31.89
N GLN A 88 -0.15 -4.94 -32.29
CA GLN A 88 0.95 -5.26 -31.38
C GLN A 88 1.09 -4.22 -30.27
N VAL A 89 1.10 -2.93 -30.61
CA VAL A 89 1.19 -1.83 -29.63
C VAL A 89 0.02 -1.88 -28.64
N ARG A 90 -1.19 -2.26 -29.07
CA ARG A 90 -2.33 -2.43 -28.17
C ARG A 90 -2.11 -3.57 -27.17
N LEU A 91 -1.49 -4.68 -27.59
CA LEU A 91 -1.11 -5.77 -26.69
C LEU A 91 -0.04 -5.29 -25.69
N ASP A 92 0.97 -4.57 -26.16
CA ASP A 92 2.03 -4.04 -25.31
C ASP A 92 1.49 -3.07 -24.25
N ILE A 93 0.54 -2.20 -24.61
CA ILE A 93 -0.15 -1.31 -23.66
C ILE A 93 -0.90 -2.12 -22.60
N GLN A 94 -1.58 -3.20 -22.97
CA GLN A 94 -2.28 -4.07 -22.02
C GLN A 94 -1.29 -4.75 -21.05
N ASN A 95 -0.18 -5.26 -21.57
CA ASN A 95 0.87 -5.89 -20.78
C ASN A 95 1.53 -4.91 -19.80
N LEU A 96 1.87 -3.71 -20.27
CA LEU A 96 2.38 -2.63 -19.41
C LEU A 96 1.36 -2.20 -18.36
N GLY A 97 0.08 -2.18 -18.72
CA GLY A 97 -1.03 -1.94 -17.79
C GLY A 97 -1.06 -2.97 -16.67
N ALA A 98 -0.93 -4.26 -16.99
CA ALA A 98 -0.89 -5.35 -16.01
C ALA A 98 0.35 -5.24 -15.10
N ALA A 99 1.54 -5.03 -15.67
CA ALA A 99 2.77 -4.83 -14.91
C ALA A 99 2.69 -3.64 -13.95
N ARG A 100 2.05 -2.54 -14.38
CA ARG A 100 1.80 -1.38 -13.51
C ARG A 100 0.93 -1.75 -12.31
N GLN A 101 -0.13 -2.53 -12.50
CA GLN A 101 -1.02 -2.96 -11.42
C GLN A 101 -0.28 -3.86 -10.42
N GLU A 102 0.54 -4.78 -10.91
CA GLU A 102 1.36 -5.64 -10.06
C GLU A 102 2.35 -4.80 -9.21
N LEU A 103 3.09 -3.89 -9.85
CA LEU A 103 4.04 -3.02 -9.15
C LEU A 103 3.34 -2.12 -8.13
N MET A 104 2.15 -1.59 -8.43
CA MET A 104 1.37 -0.84 -7.44
C MET A 104 0.96 -1.71 -6.25
N GLY A 105 0.60 -2.97 -6.47
CA GLY A 105 0.33 -3.93 -5.41
C GLY A 105 1.57 -4.19 -4.54
N GLN A 106 2.73 -4.38 -5.16
CA GLN A 106 4.01 -4.56 -4.44
C GLN A 106 4.37 -3.33 -3.59
N VAL A 107 4.21 -2.12 -4.14
CA VAL A 107 4.45 -0.86 -3.41
C VAL A 107 3.52 -0.73 -2.21
N GLN A 108 2.23 -1.07 -2.35
CA GLN A 108 1.28 -1.06 -1.24
C GLN A 108 1.68 -2.07 -0.14
N GLY A 109 2.06 -3.28 -0.52
CA GLY A 109 2.55 -4.30 0.41
C GLY A 109 3.78 -3.81 1.19
N LEU A 110 4.80 -3.32 0.49
CA LEU A 110 6.01 -2.77 1.11
C LEU A 110 5.73 -1.56 2.01
N THR A 111 4.75 -0.73 1.66
CA THR A 111 4.33 0.41 2.49
C THR A 111 3.70 -0.07 3.80
N GLN A 112 2.91 -1.16 3.75
CA GLN A 112 2.32 -1.76 4.94
C GLN A 112 3.38 -2.42 5.82
N ASP A 113 4.30 -3.18 5.22
CA ASP A 113 5.43 -3.79 5.95
C ASP A 113 6.29 -2.73 6.64
N LEU A 114 6.53 -1.59 5.98
CA LEU A 114 7.26 -0.46 6.56
C LEU A 114 6.52 0.14 7.76
N ALA A 115 5.19 0.28 7.68
CA ALA A 115 4.38 0.77 8.79
C ALA A 115 4.44 -0.18 10.00
N CYS A 116 4.30 -1.49 9.79
CA CYS A 116 4.45 -2.49 10.85
C CYS A 116 5.85 -2.46 11.47
N SER A 117 6.90 -2.35 10.64
CA SER A 117 8.28 -2.23 11.13
C SER A 117 8.51 -0.97 11.96
N ALA A 118 7.87 0.15 11.61
CA ALA A 118 7.93 1.39 12.39
C ALA A 118 7.28 1.23 13.78
N GLU A 119 6.16 0.52 13.88
CA GLU A 119 5.54 0.19 15.18
C GLU A 119 6.44 -0.72 16.02
N ASP A 120 7.07 -1.72 15.40
CA ASP A 120 7.99 -2.61 16.11
C ASP A 120 9.23 -1.86 16.63
N LEU A 121 9.74 -0.89 15.86
CA LEU A 121 10.80 0.01 16.34
C LEU A 121 10.37 0.85 17.55
N GLN A 122 9.11 1.31 17.59
CA GLN A 122 8.58 2.00 18.77
C GLN A 122 8.55 1.07 20.00
N LYS A 123 8.08 -0.18 19.83
CA LYS A 123 8.08 -1.18 20.91
C LYS A 123 9.49 -1.45 21.42
N VAL A 124 10.47 -1.60 20.54
CA VAL A 124 11.88 -1.77 20.91
C VAL A 124 12.41 -0.56 21.69
N SER A 125 12.02 0.65 21.30
CA SER A 125 12.42 1.88 22.01
C SER A 125 11.83 1.95 23.43
N ALA A 126 10.58 1.52 23.62
CA ALA A 126 9.93 1.44 24.93
C ALA A 126 10.61 0.40 25.83
N LEU A 127 10.84 -0.82 25.31
CA LEU A 127 11.59 -1.86 26.03
C LEU A 127 12.99 -1.41 26.45
N LYS A 128 13.67 -0.62 25.59
CA LYS A 128 14.98 -0.05 25.94
C LYS A 128 14.88 0.91 27.13
N ALA A 129 13.82 1.71 27.21
CA ALA A 129 13.59 2.61 28.34
C ALA A 129 13.32 1.84 29.64
N GLU A 130 12.45 0.82 29.59
CA GLU A 130 12.17 -0.08 30.74
C GLU A 130 13.45 -0.76 31.25
N ILE A 131 14.31 -1.25 30.35
CA ILE A 131 15.61 -1.83 30.73
C ILE A 131 16.50 -0.82 31.47
N GLN A 132 16.47 0.46 31.08
CA GLN A 132 17.26 1.49 31.79
C GLN A 132 16.68 1.79 33.18
N GLU A 133 15.35 1.83 33.29
CA GLU A 133 14.68 2.02 34.58
C GLU A 133 15.00 0.89 35.55
N ILE A 134 14.88 -0.38 35.11
CA ILE A 134 15.24 -1.56 35.90
C ILE A 134 16.71 -1.52 36.33
N LYS A 135 17.61 -1.09 35.44
CA LYS A 135 19.04 -0.93 35.78
C LYS A 135 19.25 0.13 36.87
N HIS A 136 18.55 1.25 36.77
CA HIS A 136 18.64 2.33 37.76
C HIS A 136 18.08 1.89 39.11
N GLU A 137 16.92 1.24 39.12
CA GLU A 137 16.32 0.66 40.34
C GLU A 137 17.25 -0.39 40.97
N THR A 138 17.84 -1.28 40.16
CA THR A 138 18.83 -2.27 40.63
C THR A 138 20.02 -1.58 41.30
N GLN A 139 20.54 -0.49 40.74
CA GLN A 139 21.66 0.25 41.32
C GLN A 139 21.26 0.96 42.63
N HIS A 140 20.06 1.50 42.70
CA HIS A 140 19.51 2.08 43.94
C HIS A 140 19.38 1.04 45.04
N LEU A 141 18.80 -0.13 44.75
CA LEU A 141 18.65 -1.22 45.72
C LEU A 141 20.01 -1.71 46.22
N ARG A 142 21.01 -1.85 45.34
CA ARG A 142 22.39 -2.20 45.75
C ARG A 142 22.97 -1.18 46.73
N SER A 143 22.82 0.11 46.42
CA SER A 143 23.29 1.19 47.30
C SER A 143 22.55 1.20 48.64
N GLY A 144 21.24 0.95 48.63
CA GLY A 144 20.43 0.81 49.85
C GLY A 144 20.88 -0.35 50.73
N ILE A 145 21.16 -1.51 50.14
CA ILE A 145 21.70 -2.68 50.84
C ILE A 145 23.07 -2.37 51.48
N GLU A 146 23.94 -1.64 50.78
CA GLU A 146 25.25 -1.23 51.32
C GLU A 146 25.11 -0.31 52.53
N LEU A 147 24.17 0.66 52.48
CA LEU A 147 23.88 1.54 53.61
C LEU A 147 23.31 0.76 54.81
N GLU A 148 22.37 -0.15 54.57
CA GLU A 148 21.77 -0.99 55.62
C GLU A 148 22.84 -1.88 56.27
N LYS A 149 23.72 -2.52 55.48
CA LYS A 149 24.86 -3.29 55.99
C LYS A 149 25.77 -2.47 56.89
N LYS A 150 26.08 -1.23 56.50
CA LYS A 150 26.89 -0.31 57.31
C LYS A 150 26.19 0.06 58.61
N GLY A 151 24.90 0.38 58.56
CA GLY A 151 24.10 0.67 59.75
C GLY A 151 23.97 -0.51 60.72
N TYR A 152 23.86 -1.75 60.19
CA TYR A 152 23.91 -2.96 61.01
C TYR A 152 25.28 -3.15 61.68
N ALA A 153 26.38 -2.92 60.96
CA ALA A 153 27.73 -3.02 61.51
C ALA A 153 27.94 -2.01 62.66
N GLU A 154 27.56 -0.75 62.46
CA GLU A 154 27.64 0.30 63.48
C GLU A 154 26.78 -0.04 64.72
N SER A 155 25.54 -0.51 64.50
CA SER A 155 24.64 -0.91 65.58
C SER A 155 25.18 -2.12 66.36
N TYR A 156 25.84 -3.04 65.67
CA TYR A 156 26.49 -4.19 66.27
C TYR A 156 27.70 -3.79 67.14
N GLU A 157 28.54 -2.88 66.65
CA GLU A 157 29.65 -2.30 67.42
C GLU A 157 29.15 -1.58 68.67
N GLN A 158 28.12 -0.73 68.54
CA GLN A 158 27.49 -0.05 69.68
C GLN A 158 26.93 -1.05 70.70
N GLY A 159 26.31 -2.14 70.22
CA GLY A 159 25.83 -3.24 71.07
C GLY A 159 26.96 -3.91 71.86
N GLN A 160 28.12 -4.15 71.23
CA GLN A 160 29.29 -4.69 71.93
C GLN A 160 29.84 -3.73 72.99
N GLU A 161 29.94 -2.43 72.70
CA GLU A 161 30.38 -1.43 73.67
C GLU A 161 29.43 -1.36 74.87
N MET A 162 28.12 -1.32 74.61
CA MET A 162 27.11 -1.35 75.66
C MET A 162 27.22 -2.61 76.52
N GLN A 163 27.47 -3.78 75.93
CA GLN A 163 27.70 -5.01 76.66
C GLN A 163 28.95 -4.91 77.56
N LYS A 164 30.08 -4.38 77.06
CA LYS A 164 31.29 -4.15 77.86
C LYS A 164 31.00 -3.20 79.02
N ASN A 165 30.27 -2.12 78.79
CA ASN A 165 29.87 -1.16 79.81
C ASN A 165 28.97 -1.82 80.88
N LEU A 166 28.00 -2.63 80.48
CA LEU A 166 27.14 -3.37 81.40
C LEU A 166 27.94 -4.35 82.27
N ILE A 167 28.91 -5.06 81.70
CA ILE A 167 29.81 -5.95 82.45
C ILE A 167 30.64 -5.15 83.46
N SER A 168 31.19 -4.00 83.03
CA SER A 168 31.93 -3.09 83.91
C SER A 168 31.06 -2.61 85.06
N VAL A 169 29.86 -2.12 84.78
CA VAL A 169 28.90 -1.66 85.79
C VAL A 169 28.51 -2.80 86.73
N ALA A 170 28.24 -4.00 86.22
CA ALA A 170 27.94 -5.16 87.05
C ALA A 170 29.11 -5.49 88.00
N SER A 171 30.36 -5.42 87.51
CA SER A 171 31.55 -5.64 88.34
C SER A 171 31.76 -4.54 89.39
N GLU A 172 31.46 -3.28 89.06
CA GLU A 172 31.50 -2.17 90.03
C GLU A 172 30.41 -2.32 91.09
N VAL A 173 29.19 -2.70 90.70
CA VAL A 173 28.10 -3.00 91.64
C VAL A 173 28.50 -4.14 92.58
N GLU A 174 29.13 -5.19 92.06
CA GLU A 174 29.62 -6.32 92.86
C GLU A 174 30.75 -5.89 93.82
N LYS A 175 31.67 -5.04 93.35
CA LYS A 175 32.71 -4.44 94.19
C LYS A 175 32.11 -3.57 95.30
N LEU A 176 31.14 -2.71 94.99
CA LEU A 176 30.44 -1.89 95.98
C LEU A 176 29.68 -2.76 96.99
N ARG A 177 29.04 -3.86 96.56
CA ARG A 177 28.43 -4.83 97.47
C ARG A 177 29.46 -5.47 98.40
N ALA A 178 30.64 -5.83 97.88
CA ALA A 178 31.73 -6.35 98.70
C ALA A 178 32.27 -5.28 99.68
N GLU A 179 32.40 -4.03 99.26
CA GLU A 179 32.80 -2.91 100.13
C GLU A 179 31.76 -2.64 101.22
N VAL A 180 30.46 -2.68 100.90
CA VAL A 180 29.37 -2.58 101.88
C VAL A 180 29.40 -3.75 102.85
N ALA A 181 29.51 -4.99 102.38
CA ALA A 181 29.61 -6.17 103.26
C ALA A 181 30.87 -6.12 104.15
N ASN A 182 31.99 -5.59 103.64
CA ASN A 182 33.22 -5.43 104.41
C ASN A 182 33.12 -4.28 105.42
N ALA A 183 32.41 -3.20 105.09
CA ALA A 183 32.06 -2.11 106.00
C ALA A 183 31.06 -2.58 107.07
N GLU A 184 30.11 -3.46 106.74
CA GLU A 184 29.19 -4.14 107.66
C GLU A 184 29.93 -5.13 108.57
N ASN A 185 30.91 -5.87 108.07
CA ASN A 185 31.77 -6.74 108.89
C ASN A 185 32.69 -5.93 109.81
N ARG A 186 33.24 -4.79 109.35
CA ARG A 186 33.97 -3.84 110.19
C ARG A 186 33.05 -3.18 111.22
N SER A 187 31.83 -2.80 110.86
CA SER A 187 30.87 -2.25 111.81
C SER A 187 30.41 -3.31 112.80
N ARG A 188 30.24 -4.58 112.40
CA ARG A 188 30.02 -5.72 113.32
C ARG A 188 31.20 -6.02 114.22
N ALA A 189 32.44 -5.90 113.73
CA ALA A 189 33.64 -6.01 114.56
C ALA A 189 33.74 -4.86 115.59
N VAL A 190 33.21 -3.68 115.27
CA VAL A 190 33.05 -2.56 116.20
C VAL A 190 31.82 -2.75 117.12
N MET A 191 30.75 -3.41 116.67
CA MET A 191 29.52 -3.67 117.44
C MET A 191 29.58 -4.93 118.33
N SER A 192 30.64 -5.74 118.26
CA SER A 192 30.97 -6.71 119.33
C SER A 192 31.48 -6.01 120.61
N ALA A 193 31.58 -4.68 120.59
CA ALA A 193 31.79 -3.81 121.75
C ALA A 193 30.86 -2.58 121.68
N GLY A 194 29.54 -2.78 121.76
CA GLY A 194 28.63 -1.68 122.04
C GLY A 194 27.22 -1.85 121.46
N ASN A 195 26.25 -1.93 122.37
CA ASN A 195 24.82 -2.14 122.12
C ASN A 195 24.05 -0.79 122.02
N GLN A 196 22.91 -0.83 121.30
CA GLN A 196 21.78 0.14 121.24
C GLN A 196 22.05 1.46 120.50
N GLY A 197 21.22 2.00 119.60
CA GLY A 197 19.80 1.81 119.27
C GLY A 197 19.17 3.21 119.21
N TYR A 198 18.55 3.64 118.10
CA TYR A 198 17.54 4.73 118.13
C TYR A 198 16.74 4.87 116.82
N VAL A 199 15.47 5.22 116.97
CA VAL A 199 14.41 5.46 115.98
C VAL A 199 14.33 6.96 115.66
N GLY A 200 14.02 7.33 114.42
CA GLY A 200 13.69 8.73 114.08
C GLY A 200 13.16 8.89 112.65
N SER A 201 11.87 9.20 112.56
CA SER A 201 11.07 9.43 111.35
C SER A 201 11.24 10.83 110.75
N TYR A 202 10.99 10.95 109.43
CA TYR A 202 10.20 11.97 108.70
C TYR A 202 10.85 12.55 107.44
N GLY A 203 10.04 12.66 106.37
CA GLY A 203 10.10 13.80 105.44
C GLY A 203 10.35 13.45 103.97
N ASN A 204 9.27 13.40 103.19
CA ASN A 204 9.28 13.46 101.72
C ASN A 204 9.28 14.94 101.27
N PRO A 205 9.84 15.29 100.10
CA PRO A 205 8.97 15.94 99.13
C PRO A 205 9.19 15.50 97.67
N LYS A 206 8.08 15.56 96.94
CA LYS A 206 7.87 15.30 95.52
C LYS A 206 8.88 15.98 94.59
N GLY A 207 9.33 15.26 93.57
CA GLY A 207 10.02 15.77 92.39
C GLY A 207 9.45 15.15 91.12
N ASN A 208 8.86 15.97 90.26
CA ASN A 208 8.29 15.63 88.96
C ASN A 208 9.31 14.93 88.04
N PHE A 209 8.91 13.81 87.42
CA PHE A 209 9.57 13.31 86.21
C PHE A 209 8.70 13.59 84.99
N ALA A 210 9.36 14.11 83.96
CA ALA A 210 8.80 14.49 82.66
C ALA A 210 8.28 13.29 81.85
N PRO A 211 7.44 13.51 80.82
CA PRO A 211 6.89 12.42 80.02
C PRO A 211 7.96 11.75 79.15
N ASN A 212 7.89 10.42 79.12
CA ASN A 212 8.67 9.53 78.27
C ASN A 212 8.26 9.75 76.78
N PRO A 213 9.17 9.99 75.83
CA PRO A 213 8.83 10.33 74.44
C PRO A 213 8.40 9.14 73.55
N TYR A 214 8.17 7.96 74.14
CA TYR A 214 7.71 6.77 73.43
C TYR A 214 6.28 6.39 73.83
N ASN A 215 5.28 7.19 73.46
CA ASN A 215 3.93 6.65 73.24
C ASN A 215 3.02 7.58 72.43
N THR A 216 2.84 7.25 71.15
CA THR A 216 1.68 7.66 70.34
C THR A 216 1.47 6.48 69.41
N GLY A 217 0.43 5.66 69.55
CA GLY A 217 -0.97 6.07 69.69
C GLY A 217 -1.66 5.65 68.39
N TYR A 218 -1.81 4.33 68.20
CA TYR A 218 -2.77 3.79 67.24
C TYR A 218 -4.16 4.28 67.67
N SER A 219 -4.77 5.18 66.91
CA SER A 219 -6.17 5.54 67.08
C SER A 219 -6.92 5.24 65.79
N MET A 220 -7.59 4.08 65.83
CA MET A 220 -8.75 3.77 65.01
C MET A 220 -9.94 4.59 65.52
N ASN A 221 -10.72 5.18 64.62
CA ASN A 221 -12.19 5.26 64.64
C ASN A 221 -12.65 6.09 63.43
N GLN A 222 -13.34 5.48 62.46
CA GLN A 222 -14.76 5.12 62.43
C GLN A 222 -15.58 6.17 61.67
N ALA A 223 -16.04 5.72 60.51
CA ALA A 223 -17.23 6.09 59.75
C ALA A 223 -18.16 7.19 60.30
N ASN A 224 -18.54 8.11 59.42
CA ASN A 224 -19.96 8.31 59.15
C ASN A 224 -20.19 8.65 57.67
N ALA A 225 -21.15 7.93 57.09
CA ALA A 225 -21.75 8.20 55.80
C ALA A 225 -22.79 9.32 55.93
N VAL A 226 -23.13 9.98 54.81
CA VAL A 226 -24.50 10.18 54.29
C VAL A 226 -24.46 11.05 53.01
N ASP A 227 -25.13 10.52 51.98
CA ASP A 227 -25.80 11.13 50.83
C ASP A 227 -25.07 11.98 49.77
N SER A 228 -24.90 11.37 48.59
CA SER A 228 -25.84 11.64 47.49
C SER A 228 -25.92 10.44 46.56
N ALA A 229 -27.07 9.78 46.61
CA ALA A 229 -27.51 8.79 45.65
C ALA A 229 -28.24 9.47 44.48
N SER A 230 -27.92 9.03 43.26
CA SER A 230 -28.82 8.87 42.11
C SER A 230 -28.10 7.86 41.20
N GLN A 231 -28.28 6.54 41.33
CA GLN A 231 -29.47 5.74 40.95
C GLN A 231 -29.75 5.95 39.43
N TYR A 232 -29.67 4.96 38.54
CA TYR A 232 -30.19 3.59 38.60
C TYR A 232 -29.48 2.71 37.55
N GLY A 233 -29.10 1.48 37.93
CA GLY A 233 -29.06 0.31 37.02
C GLY A 233 -30.49 -0.21 36.76
N PRO A 234 -30.77 -1.48 36.42
CA PRO A 234 -29.93 -2.69 36.35
C PRO A 234 -30.10 -3.37 34.96
N GLY A 235 -29.67 -4.58 34.62
CA GLY A 235 -29.20 -5.75 35.35
C GLY A 235 -28.82 -6.85 34.35
N ALA A 236 -28.20 -7.88 34.89
CA ALA A 236 -27.54 -9.00 34.22
C ALA A 236 -28.44 -9.89 33.34
N THR A 237 -27.85 -10.52 32.33
CA THR A 237 -28.07 -11.95 31.99
C THR A 237 -26.91 -12.54 31.16
N HIS A 238 -26.56 -13.77 31.50
CA HIS A 238 -25.74 -14.70 30.72
C HIS A 238 -26.49 -15.21 29.46
N ALA A 239 -25.80 -15.29 28.30
CA ALA A 239 -25.94 -16.23 27.16
C ALA A 239 -25.09 -15.65 26.00
N SER A 240 -24.07 -16.26 25.39
CA SER A 240 -23.87 -17.57 24.76
C SER A 240 -24.77 -17.85 23.53
N TRP A 241 -24.10 -18.01 22.37
CA TRP A 241 -24.56 -18.48 21.03
C TRP A 241 -25.27 -17.42 20.17
N GLY A 242 -24.67 -16.91 19.08
CA GLY A 242 -24.39 -17.54 17.77
C GLY A 242 -24.89 -16.53 16.70
N ALA A 243 -24.52 -16.47 15.43
CA ALA A 243 -23.71 -17.24 14.52
C ALA A 243 -23.52 -16.34 13.27
N TYR A 244 -22.37 -16.39 12.61
CA TYR A 244 -22.27 -16.10 11.17
C TYR A 244 -21.19 -17.01 10.59
N ASP A 245 -21.59 -18.17 10.08
CA ASP A 245 -21.07 -18.62 8.80
C ASP A 245 -21.99 -19.66 8.17
N MET A 246 -22.69 -19.24 7.12
CA MET A 246 -23.30 -20.11 6.13
C MET A 246 -23.32 -19.33 4.81
N GLN A 247 -22.31 -19.55 3.97
CA GLN A 247 -22.49 -19.40 2.54
C GLN A 247 -21.68 -20.44 1.75
N ARG A 248 -22.36 -21.54 1.45
CA ARG A 248 -22.13 -22.32 0.22
C ARG A 248 -22.49 -21.44 -0.98
N ALA A 249 -21.61 -21.39 -1.98
CA ALA A 249 -22.04 -21.50 -3.37
C ALA A 249 -20.89 -22.03 -4.25
N SER A 250 -21.21 -23.12 -4.93
CA SER A 250 -20.49 -23.81 -5.98
C SER A 250 -20.60 -23.10 -7.34
N GLY A 251 -19.53 -23.19 -8.15
CA GLY A 251 -19.67 -23.51 -9.59
C GLY A 251 -18.94 -22.60 -10.59
N ARG A 252 -17.87 -23.12 -11.22
CA ARG A 252 -17.75 -23.42 -12.67
C ARG A 252 -16.28 -23.49 -13.11
N ARG A 253 -15.79 -24.69 -13.42
CA ARG A 253 -15.50 -25.11 -14.79
C ARG A 253 -15.41 -26.62 -14.86
#